data_AF-A0A7J8NTT2-F1
#
_entry.id   AF-A0A7J8NTT2-F1
#
_cell.length_a   1.000
_cell.length_b   1.000
_cell.length_c   1.000
_cell.angle_alpha   90.00
_cell.angle_beta   90.00
_cell.angle_gamma   90.00
#
_symmetry.space_group_name_H-M   'P 1'
#
loop_
_entity.id
_entity.type
_entity.pdbx_description
1 polymer ?
#
loop_
_entity_poly.entity_id
_entity_poly.type
_entity_poly.pdbx_seq_one_letter_code
_entity_poly.pdbx_strand_id
1 'polypeptide(L)'
;NEAEEPIAQLLDSGNFVVKDRNDNDPTKFLWQSFDYPYGLVQRSIWNDGKNDWEVFSSTQSDQCYIYAYFGPYSSCSIDKSPSCKCLEGFMGRLASPGDLGSVDWSKGCTRRTPLACDGRDSFLKQTRLKILDTSKSWSDISINLKGYHIRSKGKLKEKQKAAIIASTVIIASRMTILASVLYVRKMKLKNTGEEDLELPVFDFATISTTTNNFSSDNKLGQGGFGPIYRGTLIEGQEIAVKRLSKNSGQGIEEFKNEVTLIAKLQHRNFVKLFGCCIRKAERMLIY
;
A
#
# COMPACT_ATOMS: atom_id res chain seq x y z
N ASN A 1 16.40 4.10 -33.16
CA ASN A 1 15.02 3.58 -33.30
C ASN A 1 14.19 4.00 -32.11
N GLU A 2 13.35 5.02 -32.27
CA GLU A 2 12.34 5.41 -31.28
C GLU A 2 11.16 4.44 -31.35
N ALA A 3 10.63 4.03 -30.19
CA ALA A 3 9.42 3.23 -30.12
C ALA A 3 8.19 4.13 -30.22
N GLU A 4 7.18 3.73 -31.00
CA GLU A 4 5.98 4.53 -31.21
C GLU A 4 5.05 4.42 -29.98
N GLU A 5 4.89 3.23 -29.41
CA GLU A 5 4.12 2.99 -28.18
C GLU A 5 4.81 1.95 -27.27
N PRO A 6 5.76 2.35 -26.40
CA PRO A 6 6.41 1.41 -25.50
C PRO A 6 5.47 0.92 -24.40
N ILE A 7 5.35 -0.39 -24.25
CA ILE A 7 4.62 -1.06 -23.18
C ILE A 7 5.55 -1.88 -22.31
N ALA A 8 5.25 -1.93 -21.02
CA ALA A 8 5.96 -2.75 -20.06
C ALA A 8 5.13 -3.99 -19.69
N GLN A 9 5.76 -5.16 -19.70
CA GLN A 9 5.13 -6.45 -19.45
C GLN A 9 5.99 -7.29 -18.50
N LEU A 10 5.36 -7.96 -17.54
CA LEU A 10 5.99 -9.02 -16.74
C LEU A 10 5.70 -10.36 -17.41
N LEU A 11 6.74 -11.11 -17.77
CA LEU A 11 6.61 -12.45 -18.35
C LEU A 11 6.45 -13.51 -17.25
N ASP A 12 5.90 -14.68 -17.61
CA ASP A 12 5.78 -15.82 -16.71
C ASP A 12 7.13 -16.34 -16.21
N SER A 13 8.22 -16.04 -16.93
CA SER A 13 9.60 -16.29 -16.48
C SER A 13 10.05 -15.40 -15.31
N GLY A 14 9.26 -14.39 -14.93
CA GLY A 14 9.64 -13.37 -13.95
C GLY A 14 10.43 -12.20 -14.54
N ASN A 15 10.69 -12.20 -15.84
CA ASN A 15 11.40 -11.12 -16.52
C ASN A 15 10.46 -9.94 -16.79
N PHE A 16 10.89 -8.74 -16.40
CA PHE A 16 10.25 -7.49 -16.80
C PHE A 16 10.82 -7.07 -18.15
N VAL A 17 9.95 -6.93 -19.15
CA VAL A 17 10.32 -6.53 -20.51
C VAL A 17 9.62 -5.24 -20.90
N VAL A 18 10.29 -4.43 -21.70
CA VAL A 18 9.71 -3.29 -22.42
C VAL A 18 9.72 -3.65 -23.90
N LYS A 19 8.60 -3.50 -24.60
CA LYS A 19 8.46 -3.76 -26.04
C LYS A 19 7.53 -2.73 -26.68
N ASP A 20 7.55 -2.62 -28.01
CA ASP A 20 6.55 -1.80 -28.70
C ASP A 20 5.21 -2.55 -28.72
N ARG A 21 4.11 -1.83 -28.47
CA ARG A 21 2.76 -2.39 -28.43
C ARG A 21 2.35 -3.03 -29.75
N ASN A 22 2.79 -2.43 -30.86
CA ASN A 22 2.40 -2.84 -32.21
C ASN A 22 3.29 -3.95 -32.77
N ASP A 23 4.33 -4.34 -32.04
CA ASP A 23 5.24 -5.41 -32.44
C ASP A 23 4.85 -6.73 -31.77
N ASN A 24 4.38 -7.68 -32.58
CA ASN A 24 3.93 -8.99 -32.14
C ASN A 24 5.03 -10.06 -32.14
N ASP A 25 6.27 -9.70 -32.50
CA ASP A 25 7.39 -10.63 -32.42
C ASP A 25 7.72 -10.93 -30.93
N PRO A 26 7.57 -12.19 -30.48
CA PRO A 26 7.80 -12.56 -29.09
C PRO A 26 9.28 -12.50 -28.67
N THR A 27 10.20 -12.23 -29.60
CA THR A 27 11.64 -12.13 -29.35
C THR A 27 12.17 -10.71 -29.40
N LYS A 28 11.36 -9.75 -29.86
CA LYS A 28 11.77 -8.36 -30.07
C LYS A 28 11.37 -7.48 -28.89
N PHE A 29 12.30 -7.33 -27.96
CA PHE A 29 12.17 -6.43 -26.81
C PHE A 29 12.97 -5.15 -27.04
N LEU A 30 12.55 -4.05 -26.44
CA LEU A 30 13.35 -2.83 -26.34
C LEU A 30 14.30 -2.88 -25.14
N TRP A 31 13.89 -3.61 -24.08
CA TRP A 31 14.67 -3.81 -22.86
C TRP A 31 14.16 -5.03 -22.07
N GLN A 32 15.02 -5.74 -21.35
CA GLN A 32 14.66 -6.86 -20.47
C GLN A 32 15.49 -6.84 -19.17
N SER A 33 14.90 -7.25 -18.04
CA SER A 33 15.47 -7.07 -16.70
C SER A 33 16.48 -8.12 -16.23
N PHE A 34 16.32 -9.39 -16.64
CA PHE A 34 17.17 -10.48 -16.17
C PHE A 34 17.52 -11.41 -17.31
N ASP A 35 18.82 -11.63 -17.50
CA ASP A 35 19.32 -12.70 -18.35
C ASP A 35 19.82 -13.85 -17.46
N TYR A 36 19.23 -15.02 -17.68
CA TYR A 36 19.60 -16.29 -17.07
C TYR A 36 21.02 -16.70 -17.53
N PRO A 37 21.87 -17.44 -16.77
CA PRO A 37 21.60 -18.22 -15.55
C PRO A 37 22.19 -17.69 -14.23
N TYR A 38 22.77 -16.49 -14.18
CA TYR A 38 23.58 -16.06 -13.01
C TYR A 38 22.90 -15.10 -12.03
N GLY A 39 21.63 -14.73 -12.26
CA GLY A 39 20.90 -13.80 -11.37
C GLY A 39 21.51 -12.39 -11.32
N LEU A 40 22.29 -12.03 -12.33
CA LEU A 40 22.89 -10.70 -12.46
C LEU A 40 21.90 -9.77 -13.14
N VAL A 41 21.74 -8.57 -12.58
CA VAL A 41 20.98 -7.53 -13.28
C VAL A 41 21.90 -6.98 -14.36
N GLN A 42 21.49 -7.16 -15.60
CA GLN A 42 22.19 -6.65 -16.76
C GLN A 42 21.26 -5.70 -17.52
N ARG A 43 21.81 -4.59 -17.99
CA ARG A 43 21.19 -3.66 -18.90
C ARG A 43 21.87 -3.82 -20.24
N SER A 44 21.12 -4.36 -21.19
CA SER A 44 21.54 -4.45 -22.59
C SER A 44 20.93 -3.32 -23.39
N ILE A 45 21.66 -2.84 -24.39
CA ILE A 45 21.22 -1.87 -25.38
C ILE A 45 21.42 -2.48 -26.77
N TRP A 46 20.48 -2.23 -27.68
CA TRP A 46 20.60 -2.72 -29.05
C TRP A 46 21.66 -1.92 -29.82
N ASN A 47 22.57 -2.62 -30.49
CA ASN A 47 23.59 -2.02 -31.33
C ASN A 47 23.26 -2.27 -32.81
N ASP A 48 22.73 -1.24 -33.49
CA ASP A 48 22.34 -1.30 -34.90
C ASP A 48 23.52 -1.65 -35.84
N GLY A 49 24.76 -1.28 -35.49
CA GLY A 49 25.94 -1.55 -36.32
C GLY A 49 26.41 -3.01 -36.25
N LYS A 50 26.11 -3.71 -35.16
CA LYS A 50 26.40 -5.14 -34.98
C LYS A 50 25.17 -6.03 -35.21
N ASN A 51 23.98 -5.42 -35.27
CA ASN A 51 22.69 -6.11 -35.29
C ASN A 51 22.56 -7.09 -34.10
N ASP A 52 23.03 -6.66 -32.93
CA ASP A 52 23.14 -7.49 -31.72
C ASP A 52 22.95 -6.67 -30.43
N TRP A 53 22.58 -7.34 -29.33
CA TRP A 53 22.44 -6.75 -28.02
C TRP A 53 23.81 -6.60 -27.33
N GLU A 54 24.14 -5.38 -26.94
CA GLU A 54 25.39 -5.09 -26.22
C GLU A 54 25.08 -4.77 -24.75
N VAL A 55 25.81 -5.41 -23.83
CA VAL A 55 25.65 -5.17 -22.39
C VAL A 55 26.24 -3.79 -22.05
N PHE A 56 25.36 -2.82 -21.82
CA PHE A 56 25.73 -1.46 -21.44
C PHE A 56 26.19 -1.37 -19.98
N SER A 57 25.49 -2.07 -19.08
CA SER A 57 25.91 -2.19 -17.68
C SER A 57 25.47 -3.50 -17.07
N SER A 58 26.26 -4.02 -16.15
CA SER A 58 25.90 -5.15 -15.31
C SER A 58 26.17 -4.81 -13.86
N THR A 59 25.38 -5.34 -12.93
CA THR A 59 25.77 -5.33 -11.51
C THR A 59 27.02 -6.19 -11.39
N GLN A 60 28.19 -5.58 -11.26
CA GLN A 60 29.41 -6.31 -10.93
C GLN A 60 29.18 -7.02 -9.60
N SER A 61 29.25 -8.35 -9.60
CA SER A 61 29.17 -9.16 -8.38
C SER A 61 30.47 -9.10 -7.60
N ASP A 62 30.79 -7.92 -7.06
CA ASP A 62 31.77 -7.86 -5.99
C ASP A 62 31.16 -8.43 -4.69
N GLN A 63 32.03 -8.79 -3.75
CA GLN A 63 31.61 -9.36 -2.47
C GLN A 63 30.73 -8.42 -1.63
N CYS A 64 30.78 -7.10 -1.87
CA CYS A 64 29.96 -6.11 -1.18
C CYS A 64 28.51 -6.07 -1.69
N TYR A 65 28.24 -6.54 -2.91
CA TYR A 65 26.87 -6.64 -3.45
C TYR A 65 26.08 -7.84 -2.92
N ILE A 66 26.78 -8.87 -2.43
CA ILE A 66 26.13 -10.07 -1.89
C ILE A 66 25.42 -9.71 -0.58
N TYR A 67 24.10 -9.93 -0.56
CA TYR A 67 23.26 -9.62 0.59
C TYR A 67 23.76 -10.35 1.85
N ALA A 68 23.93 -9.61 2.94
CA ALA A 68 24.36 -10.12 4.24
C ALA A 68 25.66 -10.97 4.22
N TYR A 69 26.51 -10.77 3.20
CA TYR A 69 27.82 -11.45 3.13
C TYR A 69 28.70 -11.09 4.32
N PHE A 70 28.55 -9.87 4.84
CA PHE A 70 29.17 -9.43 6.08
C PHE A 70 28.11 -9.26 7.17
N GLY A 71 28.48 -9.62 8.39
CA GLY A 71 27.59 -9.60 9.53
C GLY A 71 27.18 -8.19 9.97
N PRO A 72 26.27 -8.10 10.96
CA PRO A 72 25.69 -6.83 11.39
C PRO A 72 26.74 -5.83 11.86
N TYR A 73 26.47 -4.53 11.66
CA TYR A 73 27.34 -3.41 12.07
C TYR A 73 28.75 -3.41 11.45
N SER A 74 28.92 -4.10 10.32
CA SER A 74 30.10 -4.01 9.47
C SER A 74 29.78 -3.20 8.20
N SER A 75 30.83 -2.73 7.54
CA SER A 75 30.75 -2.03 6.25
C SER A 75 31.75 -2.63 5.27
N CYS A 76 31.34 -2.76 4.01
CA CYS A 76 32.17 -3.25 2.92
C CYS A 76 32.63 -2.10 2.01
N SER A 77 33.86 -2.22 1.51
CA SER A 77 34.51 -1.28 0.60
C SER A 77 35.35 -2.06 -0.39
N ILE A 78 35.08 -1.91 -1.68
CA ILE A 78 35.87 -2.55 -2.75
C ILE A 78 37.30 -1.99 -2.84
N ASP A 79 37.49 -0.72 -2.48
CA ASP A 79 38.78 -0.03 -2.57
C ASP A 79 39.76 -0.32 -1.42
N LYS A 80 39.41 -1.21 -0.47
CA LYS A 80 40.19 -1.44 0.75
C LYS A 80 40.52 -2.92 0.93
N SER A 81 41.68 -3.20 1.51
CA SER A 81 42.09 -4.54 1.95
C SER A 81 42.39 -4.51 3.46
N PRO A 82 41.68 -5.28 4.29
CA PRO A 82 40.54 -6.14 3.94
C PRO A 82 39.33 -5.32 3.44
N SER A 83 38.48 -5.93 2.61
CA SER A 83 37.28 -5.29 2.05
C SER A 83 36.24 -4.93 3.11
N CYS A 84 36.43 -5.40 4.35
CA CYS A 84 35.53 -5.14 5.46
C CYS A 84 36.16 -4.49 6.68
N LYS A 85 35.33 -3.69 7.33
CA LYS A 85 35.64 -3.04 8.61
C LYS A 85 34.37 -2.89 9.44
N CYS A 86 34.52 -2.86 10.76
CA CYS A 86 33.44 -2.46 11.65
C CYS A 86 33.09 -0.97 11.47
N LEU A 87 31.82 -0.64 11.67
CA LEU A 87 31.41 0.75 11.82
C LEU A 87 32.11 1.41 13.01
N GLU A 88 32.30 2.71 12.95
CA GLU A 88 32.94 3.45 14.04
C GLU A 88 32.11 3.36 15.33
N GLY A 89 32.77 3.10 16.46
CA GLY A 89 32.12 2.75 17.73
C GLY A 89 31.82 1.26 17.91
N PHE A 90 32.13 0.41 16.93
CA PHE A 90 32.00 -1.04 16.99
C PHE A 90 33.37 -1.76 16.95
N MET A 91 33.40 -2.99 17.44
CA MET A 91 34.55 -3.88 17.42
C MET A 91 34.14 -5.27 16.95
N GLY A 92 35.06 -5.97 16.26
CA GLY A 92 34.83 -7.32 15.78
C GLY A 92 34.62 -8.29 16.94
N ARG A 93 33.80 -9.31 16.72
CA ARG A 93 33.66 -10.41 17.68
C ARG A 93 34.90 -11.28 17.55
N LEU A 94 35.81 -11.21 18.53
CA LEU A 94 37.02 -12.04 18.53
C LEU A 94 36.63 -13.52 18.46
N ALA A 95 37.15 -14.23 17.47
CA ALA A 95 37.16 -15.68 17.44
C ALA A 95 38.31 -16.13 18.36
N SER A 96 38.03 -16.24 19.66
CA SER A 96 38.96 -16.77 20.67
C SER A 96 40.26 -15.96 20.89
N PRO A 97 40.94 -16.12 22.04
CA PRO A 97 42.23 -15.50 22.30
C PRO A 97 43.34 -16.30 21.58
N GLY A 98 43.68 -15.91 20.35
CA GLY A 98 44.77 -16.56 19.59
C GLY A 98 44.81 -16.20 18.10
N ASP A 99 43.68 -15.87 17.49
CA ASP A 99 43.60 -15.55 16.06
C ASP A 99 43.80 -14.05 15.81
N LEU A 100 45.06 -13.62 15.69
CA LEU A 100 45.41 -12.24 15.33
C LEU A 100 45.24 -11.92 13.83
N GLY A 101 44.56 -12.78 13.05
CA GLY A 101 44.54 -12.65 11.58
C GLY A 101 43.21 -12.87 10.87
N SER A 102 42.24 -13.57 11.46
CA SER A 102 40.98 -13.91 10.79
C SER A 102 39.78 -13.54 11.66
N VAL A 103 39.35 -12.28 11.56
CA VAL A 103 38.03 -11.90 12.06
C VAL A 103 37.00 -12.58 11.15
N ASP A 104 36.27 -13.54 11.68
CA ASP A 104 35.09 -14.10 11.02
C ASP A 104 34.02 -13.00 10.88
N TRP A 105 34.02 -12.33 9.72
CA TRP A 105 33.14 -11.22 9.44
C TRP A 105 31.66 -11.63 9.34
N SER A 106 31.36 -12.93 9.19
CA SER A 106 29.97 -13.42 9.19
C SER A 106 29.27 -13.13 10.51
N LYS A 107 30.02 -13.09 11.62
CA LYS A 107 29.52 -12.77 12.96
C LYS A 107 29.31 -11.28 13.20
N GLY A 108 29.81 -10.43 12.30
CA GLY A 108 29.69 -8.98 12.38
C GLY A 108 30.44 -8.36 13.55
N CYS A 109 29.97 -7.18 13.95
CA CYS A 109 30.59 -6.34 14.97
C CYS A 109 29.64 -6.07 16.13
N THR A 110 30.19 -5.73 17.29
CA THR A 110 29.44 -5.38 18.50
C THR A 110 29.85 -4.00 18.98
N ARG A 111 28.97 -3.30 19.71
CA ARG A 111 29.27 -1.97 20.25
C ARG A 111 30.44 -2.06 21.21
N ARG A 112 31.41 -1.14 21.08
CA ARG A 112 32.51 -0.99 22.05
C ARG A 112 32.01 -0.58 23.43
N THR A 113 31.00 0.28 23.45
CA THR A 113 30.40 0.80 24.68
C THR A 113 28.91 0.46 24.72
N PRO A 114 28.42 -0.22 25.78
CA PRO A 114 27.00 -0.44 26.01
C PRO A 114 26.23 0.89 26.11
N LEU A 115 24.98 0.90 25.66
CA LEU A 115 24.08 2.05 25.77
C LEU A 115 23.52 2.15 27.19
N ALA A 116 23.41 3.37 27.72
CA ALA A 116 22.84 3.63 29.05
C ALA A 116 21.36 4.03 29.01
N CYS A 117 20.87 4.52 27.86
CA CYS A 117 19.50 5.00 27.65
C CYS A 117 19.05 6.10 28.63
N ASP A 118 20.00 6.84 29.20
CA ASP A 118 19.76 7.91 30.18
C ASP A 118 19.82 9.32 29.56
N GLY A 119 19.91 9.40 28.23
CA GLY A 119 20.02 10.64 27.46
C GLY A 119 21.46 11.14 27.25
N ARG A 120 22.48 10.42 27.73
CA ARG A 120 23.89 10.71 27.41
C ARG A 120 24.37 10.05 26.12
N ASP A 121 23.62 9.08 25.63
CA ASP A 121 23.91 8.41 24.36
C ASP A 121 23.75 9.40 23.20
N SER A 122 24.71 9.37 22.28
CA SER A 122 24.72 10.21 21.09
C SER A 122 24.79 9.39 19.81
N PHE A 123 24.44 10.03 18.70
CA PHE A 123 24.54 9.44 17.38
C PHE A 123 25.84 9.87 16.71
N LEU A 124 26.58 8.90 16.18
CA LEU A 124 27.74 9.15 15.35
C LEU A 124 27.32 9.16 13.89
N LYS A 125 27.54 10.29 13.21
CA LYS A 125 27.19 10.44 11.79
C LYS A 125 28.12 9.60 10.93
N GLN A 126 27.55 8.60 10.25
CA GLN A 126 28.23 7.84 9.21
C GLN A 126 27.99 8.48 7.84
N THR A 127 29.00 8.46 6.97
CA THR A 127 28.89 9.00 5.60
C THR A 127 29.39 7.98 4.60
N ARG A 128 28.96 8.13 3.33
CA ARG A 128 29.35 7.23 2.22
C ARG A 128 29.01 5.76 2.49
N LEU A 129 27.85 5.50 3.10
CA LEU A 129 27.30 4.16 3.28
C LEU A 129 26.04 4.02 2.43
N LYS A 130 25.85 2.84 1.83
CA LYS A 130 24.55 2.43 1.30
C LYS A 130 23.57 2.32 2.47
N ILE A 131 22.33 2.73 2.24
CA ILE A 131 21.26 2.58 3.23
C ILE A 131 21.11 1.08 3.55
N LEU A 132 21.01 0.77 4.84
CA LEU A 132 20.85 -0.59 5.35
C LEU A 132 19.46 -1.13 5.02
N ASP A 133 19.26 -2.42 5.26
CA ASP A 133 17.95 -3.07 5.15
C ASP A 133 16.87 -2.30 5.93
N THR A 134 15.85 -1.86 5.20
CA THR A 134 14.75 -1.02 5.69
C THR A 134 13.52 -1.83 6.13
N SER A 135 13.57 -3.16 6.08
CA SER A 135 12.45 -4.05 6.44
C SER A 135 11.90 -3.83 7.85
N LYS A 136 12.73 -3.35 8.78
CA LYS A 136 12.34 -3.02 10.16
C LYS A 136 12.37 -1.52 10.46
N SER A 137 12.44 -0.68 9.43
CA SER A 137 12.45 0.78 9.58
C SER A 137 11.08 1.37 9.28
N TRP A 138 10.72 2.45 9.97
CA TRP A 138 9.57 3.29 9.63
C TRP A 138 10.09 4.61 9.08
N SER A 139 9.39 5.16 8.09
CA SER A 139 9.68 6.48 7.54
C SER A 139 8.49 7.42 7.75
N ASP A 140 8.80 8.66 8.09
CA ASP A 140 7.83 9.75 8.12
C ASP A 140 8.37 10.88 7.24
N ILE A 141 7.79 11.02 6.05
CA ILE A 141 8.22 11.99 5.05
C ILE A 141 7.85 13.43 5.41
N SER A 142 7.01 13.63 6.44
CA SER A 142 6.59 14.96 6.90
C SER A 142 7.60 15.64 7.84
N ILE A 143 8.62 14.91 8.31
CA ILE A 143 9.54 15.37 9.34
C ILE A 143 10.93 15.67 8.75
N ASN A 144 11.40 16.89 8.95
CA ASN A 144 12.77 17.29 8.60
C ASN A 144 13.79 16.86 9.67
N LEU A 145 15.00 16.48 9.24
CA LEU A 145 16.12 16.05 10.10
C LEU A 145 16.47 17.03 11.24
N LYS A 146 16.14 18.32 11.11
CA LYS A 146 16.35 19.32 12.17
C LYS A 146 15.40 19.16 13.37
N GLY A 147 14.32 18.39 13.23
CA GLY A 147 13.35 18.11 14.32
C GLY A 147 13.84 17.08 15.35
N TYR A 148 14.94 16.37 15.08
CA TYR A 148 15.55 15.41 16.00
C TYR A 148 16.47 16.11 17.03
N HIS A 149 15.92 17.03 17.82
CA HIS A 149 16.49 17.33 19.15
C HIS A 149 15.66 16.55 20.17
N ILE A 150 16.16 15.40 20.59
CA ILE A 150 15.51 14.57 21.60
C ILE A 150 15.48 15.38 22.90
N ARG A 151 14.28 15.87 23.24
CA ARG A 151 14.00 16.65 24.44
C ARG A 151 14.26 15.79 25.68
N SER A 152 15.40 15.98 26.33
CA SER A 152 15.62 15.43 27.66
C SER A 152 14.60 16.07 28.62
N LYS A 153 13.76 15.25 29.24
CA LYS A 153 12.77 15.73 30.22
C LYS A 153 13.51 16.16 31.48
N GLY A 154 13.70 17.47 31.68
CA GLY A 154 14.11 18.03 32.96
C GLY A 154 13.12 17.62 34.07
N LYS A 155 13.63 17.33 35.28
CA LYS A 155 12.79 17.00 36.44
C LYS A 155 11.91 18.20 36.80
N LEU A 156 10.60 18.02 36.73
CA LEU A 156 9.59 19.04 37.03
C LEU A 156 9.45 19.25 38.55
N LYS A 157 9.35 20.51 39.01
CA LYS A 157 9.14 20.84 40.44
C LYS A 157 7.78 20.32 40.91
N GLU A 158 7.62 19.96 42.19
CA GLU A 158 6.37 19.36 42.73
C GLU A 158 5.11 20.21 42.43
N LYS A 159 5.20 21.54 42.50
CA LYS A 159 4.10 22.44 42.11
C LYS A 159 3.74 22.35 40.63
N GLN A 160 4.74 22.12 39.77
CA GLN A 160 4.53 21.91 38.34
C GLN A 160 3.95 20.51 38.05
N LYS A 161 4.31 19.48 38.82
CA LYS A 161 3.67 18.15 38.73
C LYS A 161 2.19 18.22 39.11
N ALA A 162 1.86 18.91 40.20
CA ALA A 162 0.46 19.13 40.61
C ALA A 162 -0.35 19.89 39.56
N ALA A 163 0.24 20.92 38.93
CA ALA A 163 -0.40 21.67 37.84
C ALA A 163 -0.64 20.81 36.59
N ILE A 164 0.28 19.90 36.25
CA ILE A 164 0.08 18.96 35.13
C ILE A 164 -1.02 17.95 35.46
N ILE A 165 -1.07 17.42 36.69
CA ILE A 165 -2.12 16.47 37.07
C ILE A 165 -3.50 17.14 37.03
N ALA A 166 -3.61 18.38 37.52
CA ALA A 166 -4.86 19.13 37.44
C ALA A 166 -5.28 19.40 35.98
N SER A 167 -4.33 19.77 35.11
CA SER A 167 -4.65 20.04 33.70
C SER A 167 -5.01 18.77 32.92
N THR A 168 -4.36 17.63 33.18
CA THR A 168 -4.70 16.37 32.54
C THR A 168 -6.07 15.86 32.98
N VAL A 169 -6.47 16.04 34.24
CA VAL A 169 -7.81 15.70 34.74
C VAL A 169 -8.89 16.57 34.09
N ILE A 170 -8.64 17.88 33.93
CA ILE A 170 -9.57 18.79 33.25
C ILE A 170 -9.71 18.42 31.77
N ILE A 171 -8.61 18.09 31.08
CA ILE A 171 -8.66 17.68 29.67
C ILE A 171 -9.38 16.33 29.53
N ALA A 172 -9.07 15.34 30.38
CA ALA A 172 -9.69 14.02 30.36
C ALA A 172 -11.20 14.11 30.60
N SER A 173 -11.63 14.89 31.60
CA SER A 173 -13.07 15.11 31.88
C SER A 173 -13.79 15.81 30.73
N ARG A 174 -13.15 16.77 30.05
CA ARG A 174 -13.71 17.41 28.86
C ARG A 174 -13.79 16.45 27.68
N MET A 175 -12.78 15.59 27.50
CA MET A 175 -12.78 14.56 26.46
C MET A 175 -13.83 13.48 26.70
N THR A 176 -14.09 13.08 27.94
CA THR A 176 -15.16 12.12 28.26
C THR A 176 -16.55 12.73 28.08
N ILE A 177 -16.74 14.01 28.43
CA ILE A 177 -17.98 14.74 28.16
C ILE A 177 -18.20 14.91 26.66
N LEU A 178 -17.16 15.28 25.90
CA LEU A 178 -17.25 15.40 24.45
C LEU A 178 -17.53 14.04 23.80
N ALA A 179 -16.83 12.98 24.22
CA ALA A 179 -17.05 11.64 23.71
C ALA A 179 -18.45 11.11 24.04
N SER A 180 -19.00 11.40 25.22
CA SER A 180 -20.38 11.03 25.58
C SER A 180 -21.41 11.86 24.80
N VAL A 181 -21.18 13.16 24.60
CA VAL A 181 -22.01 14.01 23.71
C VAL A 181 -21.95 13.51 22.27
N LEU A 182 -20.76 13.18 21.75
CA LEU A 182 -20.58 12.59 20.42
C LEU A 182 -21.18 11.20 20.34
N TYR A 183 -21.14 10.40 21.41
CA TYR A 183 -21.77 9.08 21.47
C TYR A 183 -23.29 9.19 21.44
N VAL A 184 -23.88 10.12 22.21
CA VAL A 184 -25.33 10.39 22.18
C VAL A 184 -25.74 11.02 20.84
N ARG A 185 -24.94 11.95 20.29
CA ARG A 185 -25.13 12.48 18.93
C ARG A 185 -25.04 11.38 17.90
N LYS A 186 -24.07 10.47 17.99
CA LYS A 186 -23.91 9.30 17.13
C LYS A 186 -25.03 8.29 17.36
N MET A 187 -25.62 8.18 18.55
CA MET A 187 -26.81 7.36 18.74
C MET A 187 -28.04 8.00 18.08
N LYS A 188 -28.13 9.34 18.10
CA LYS A 188 -29.12 10.10 17.33
C LYS A 188 -28.85 10.04 15.81
N LEU A 189 -27.59 10.07 15.37
CA LEU A 189 -27.16 10.00 13.96
C LEU A 189 -27.10 8.56 13.43
N LYS A 190 -26.99 7.53 14.28
CA LYS A 190 -27.05 6.13 13.86
C LYS A 190 -28.47 5.70 13.50
N ASN A 191 -29.46 6.55 13.80
CA ASN A 191 -30.79 6.52 13.20
C ASN A 191 -30.86 7.29 11.86
N THR A 192 -29.77 7.88 11.37
CA THR A 192 -29.75 8.71 10.16
C THR A 192 -28.35 8.77 9.52
N GLY A 193 -28.07 7.84 8.62
CA GLY A 193 -27.09 8.06 7.53
C GLY A 193 -25.66 7.58 7.75
N GLU A 194 -25.30 6.53 7.00
CA GLU A 194 -23.94 6.16 6.56
C GLU A 194 -23.48 7.23 5.53
N GLU A 195 -22.19 7.61 5.53
CA GLU A 195 -21.64 8.77 4.81
C GLU A 195 -21.98 8.82 3.30
N ASP A 196 -22.30 10.04 2.84
CA ASP A 196 -22.94 10.43 1.58
C ASP A 196 -22.30 9.88 0.29
N LEU A 197 -23.03 8.96 -0.36
CA LEU A 197 -23.15 8.89 -1.81
C LEU A 197 -24.59 9.32 -2.12
N GLU A 198 -24.81 10.51 -2.67
CA GLU A 198 -26.13 11.01 -3.07
C GLU A 198 -26.66 10.25 -4.31
N LEU A 199 -26.92 8.95 -4.17
CA LEU A 199 -27.70 8.19 -5.14
C LEU A 199 -29.19 8.30 -4.77
N PRO A 200 -30.06 8.70 -5.70
CA PRO A 200 -31.50 8.74 -5.46
C PRO A 200 -32.04 7.41 -4.91
N VAL A 201 -32.80 7.48 -3.81
CA VAL A 201 -33.50 6.32 -3.24
C VAL A 201 -34.92 6.30 -3.77
N PHE A 202 -35.28 5.24 -4.50
CA PHE A 202 -36.62 5.06 -5.05
C PHE A 202 -37.52 4.31 -4.06
N ASP A 203 -38.77 4.76 -3.96
CA ASP A 203 -39.79 4.05 -3.19
C ASP A 203 -40.15 2.71 -3.83
N PHE A 204 -40.33 1.69 -2.99
CA PHE A 204 -40.74 0.36 -3.43
C PHE A 204 -42.06 0.40 -4.20
N ALA A 205 -43.01 1.26 -3.82
CA ALA A 205 -44.29 1.40 -4.49
C ALA A 205 -44.10 1.85 -5.94
N THR A 206 -43.21 2.82 -6.17
CA THR A 206 -42.84 3.29 -7.50
C THR A 206 -42.24 2.16 -8.32
N ILE A 207 -41.22 1.47 -7.80
CA ILE A 207 -40.55 0.36 -8.51
C ILE A 207 -41.50 -0.80 -8.78
N SER A 208 -42.36 -1.13 -7.83
CA SER A 208 -43.39 -2.16 -7.99
C SER A 208 -44.38 -1.78 -9.07
N THR A 209 -44.77 -0.51 -9.19
CA THR A 209 -45.72 -0.06 -10.22
C THR A 209 -45.04 -0.06 -11.60
N THR A 210 -43.82 0.46 -11.70
CA THR A 210 -43.08 0.57 -12.98
C THR A 210 -42.66 -0.77 -13.56
N THR A 211 -42.52 -1.81 -12.71
CA THR A 211 -42.21 -3.19 -13.13
C THR A 211 -43.46 -4.07 -13.28
N ASN A 212 -44.67 -3.50 -13.16
CA ASN A 212 -45.94 -4.23 -13.12
C ASN A 212 -45.92 -5.38 -12.08
N ASN A 213 -45.63 -5.01 -10.83
CA ASN A 213 -45.47 -5.87 -9.67
C ASN A 213 -44.49 -7.03 -9.90
N PHE A 214 -43.35 -6.72 -10.55
CA PHE A 214 -42.33 -7.71 -10.90
C PHE A 214 -42.87 -8.88 -11.75
N SER A 215 -43.76 -8.58 -12.71
CA SER A 215 -44.34 -9.58 -13.62
C SER A 215 -43.25 -10.37 -14.34
N SER A 216 -43.50 -11.65 -14.59
CA SER A 216 -42.66 -12.51 -15.42
C SER A 216 -42.48 -11.97 -16.84
N ASP A 217 -43.49 -11.26 -17.36
CA ASP A 217 -43.47 -10.70 -18.72
C ASP A 217 -42.41 -9.60 -18.86
N ASN A 218 -42.06 -8.95 -17.75
CA ASN A 218 -41.04 -7.91 -17.69
C ASN A 218 -39.67 -8.46 -17.29
N LYS A 219 -39.51 -9.76 -17.10
CA LYS A 219 -38.24 -10.35 -16.66
C LYS A 219 -37.26 -10.42 -17.82
N LEU A 220 -36.13 -9.71 -17.68
CA LEU A 220 -35.05 -9.71 -18.67
C LEU A 220 -34.12 -10.90 -18.51
N GLY A 221 -33.94 -11.40 -17.28
CA GLY A 221 -33.08 -12.53 -16.99
C GLY A 221 -32.97 -12.81 -15.49
N GLN A 222 -32.31 -13.92 -15.13
CA GLN A 222 -32.01 -14.26 -13.74
C GLN A 222 -30.68 -15.00 -13.68
N GLY A 223 -29.79 -14.55 -12.79
CA GLY A 223 -28.53 -15.21 -12.48
C GLY A 223 -28.37 -15.42 -10.97
N GLY A 224 -27.13 -15.73 -10.53
CA GLY A 224 -26.80 -15.92 -9.11
C GLY A 224 -27.10 -14.70 -8.23
N PHE A 225 -27.09 -13.51 -8.82
CA PHE A 225 -27.34 -12.23 -8.14
C PHE A 225 -28.82 -11.83 -8.07
N GLY A 226 -29.72 -12.68 -8.57
CA GLY A 226 -31.16 -12.46 -8.58
C GLY A 226 -31.74 -12.09 -9.97
N PRO A 227 -33.07 -11.92 -10.04
CA PRO A 227 -33.76 -11.56 -11.28
C PRO A 227 -33.61 -10.07 -11.64
N ILE A 228 -33.58 -9.79 -12.94
CA ILE A 228 -33.58 -8.45 -13.52
C ILE A 228 -34.90 -8.25 -14.26
N TYR A 229 -35.57 -7.14 -13.99
CA TYR A 229 -36.84 -6.75 -14.61
C TYR A 229 -36.68 -5.46 -15.40
N ARG A 230 -37.40 -5.36 -16.51
CA ARG A 230 -37.61 -4.13 -17.26
C ARG A 230 -38.69 -3.30 -16.58
N GLY A 231 -38.49 -2.00 -16.50
CA GLY A 231 -39.51 -1.06 -16.06
C GLY A 231 -39.45 0.25 -16.83
N THR A 232 -40.50 1.05 -16.72
CA THR A 232 -40.56 2.39 -17.30
C THR A 232 -40.99 3.37 -16.22
N LEU A 233 -40.14 4.36 -15.94
CA LEU A 233 -40.44 5.43 -14.98
C LEU A 233 -41.56 6.34 -15.52
N ILE A 234 -42.19 7.12 -14.64
CA ILE A 234 -43.27 8.06 -14.98
C ILE A 234 -42.88 9.10 -16.04
N GLU A 235 -41.58 9.38 -16.19
CA GLU A 235 -41.02 10.30 -17.20
C GLU A 235 -40.73 9.60 -18.55
N GLY A 236 -41.10 8.33 -18.72
CA GLY A 236 -40.87 7.54 -19.94
C GLY A 236 -39.47 6.91 -20.03
N GLN A 237 -38.59 7.16 -19.06
CA GLN A 237 -37.26 6.57 -19.00
C GLN A 237 -37.34 5.04 -18.75
N GLU A 238 -36.77 4.26 -19.66
CA GLU A 238 -36.61 2.82 -19.47
C GLU A 238 -35.48 2.52 -18.48
N ILE A 239 -35.75 1.57 -17.59
CA ILE A 239 -34.85 1.17 -16.52
C ILE A 239 -34.75 -0.35 -16.42
N ALA A 240 -33.62 -0.83 -15.91
CA ALA A 240 -33.43 -2.21 -15.48
C ALA A 240 -33.37 -2.27 -13.95
N VAL A 241 -34.27 -3.06 -13.37
CA VAL A 241 -34.37 -3.26 -11.92
C VAL A 241 -33.80 -4.62 -11.56
N LYS A 242 -32.60 -4.61 -10.97
CA LYS A 242 -31.95 -5.82 -10.44
C LYS A 242 -32.41 -6.03 -8.99
N ARG A 243 -33.22 -7.05 -8.75
CA ARG A 243 -33.70 -7.41 -7.41
C ARG A 243 -32.74 -8.43 -6.79
N LEU A 244 -32.05 -8.04 -5.73
CA LEU A 244 -31.04 -8.88 -5.10
C LEU A 244 -31.69 -10.04 -4.34
N SER A 245 -31.06 -11.21 -4.42
CA SER A 245 -31.50 -12.41 -3.71
C SER A 245 -31.41 -12.24 -2.18
N LYS A 246 -32.32 -12.87 -1.44
CA LYS A 246 -32.38 -12.82 0.04
C LYS A 246 -31.39 -13.78 0.72
N ASN A 247 -30.76 -14.68 -0.04
CA ASN A 247 -30.02 -15.81 0.51
C ASN A 247 -28.56 -15.42 0.74
N SER A 248 -28.12 -15.49 2.00
CA SER A 248 -26.75 -15.27 2.51
C SER A 248 -26.30 -13.81 2.62
N GLY A 249 -25.53 -13.50 3.67
CA GLY A 249 -24.96 -12.17 3.96
C GLY A 249 -24.16 -11.53 2.82
N GLN A 250 -23.85 -12.31 1.78
CA GLN A 250 -23.29 -11.91 0.51
C GLN A 250 -24.11 -10.82 -0.21
N GLY A 251 -25.46 -10.89 -0.22
CA GLY A 251 -26.27 -9.91 -0.94
C GLY A 251 -26.21 -8.47 -0.39
N ILE A 252 -25.90 -8.30 0.90
CA ILE A 252 -25.72 -6.97 1.52
C ILE A 252 -24.34 -6.40 1.17
N GLU A 253 -23.30 -7.24 1.18
CA GLU A 253 -21.95 -6.83 0.82
C GLU A 253 -21.84 -6.54 -0.68
N GLU A 254 -22.47 -7.35 -1.53
CA GLU A 254 -22.63 -7.10 -2.97
C GLU A 254 -23.36 -5.79 -3.25
N PHE A 255 -24.47 -5.53 -2.54
CA PHE A 255 -25.18 -4.25 -2.64
C PHE A 255 -24.25 -3.08 -2.29
N LYS A 256 -23.49 -3.18 -1.19
CA LYS A 256 -22.55 -2.12 -0.77
C LYS A 256 -21.42 -1.93 -1.79
N ASN A 257 -20.84 -3.01 -2.31
CA ASN A 257 -19.78 -2.96 -3.31
C ASN A 257 -20.27 -2.35 -4.61
N GLU A 258 -21.44 -2.78 -5.10
CA GLU A 258 -21.99 -2.30 -6.38
C GLU A 258 -22.41 -0.83 -6.30
N VAL A 259 -23.03 -0.40 -5.19
CA VAL A 259 -23.33 1.01 -4.91
C VAL A 259 -22.03 1.83 -4.81
N THR A 260 -21.02 1.34 -4.09
CA THR A 260 -19.76 2.09 -3.88
C THR A 260 -18.92 2.19 -5.14
N LEU A 261 -18.88 1.14 -5.96
CA LEU A 261 -18.08 1.08 -7.18
C LEU A 261 -18.75 1.87 -8.31
N ILE A 262 -20.04 1.64 -8.55
CA ILE A 262 -20.72 2.25 -9.72
C ILE A 262 -21.05 3.73 -9.46
N ALA A 263 -21.27 4.15 -8.21
CA ALA A 263 -21.42 5.58 -7.91
C ALA A 263 -20.16 6.40 -8.24
N LYS A 264 -18.98 5.77 -8.18
CA LYS A 264 -17.68 6.40 -8.45
C LYS A 264 -17.23 6.27 -9.91
N LEU A 265 -17.88 5.43 -10.71
CA LEU A 265 -17.50 5.14 -12.10
C LEU A 265 -18.49 5.78 -13.07
N GLN A 266 -18.20 7.02 -13.50
CA GLN A 266 -18.93 7.68 -14.59
C GLN A 266 -18.10 7.61 -15.88
N HIS A 267 -18.35 6.62 -16.72
CA HIS A 267 -17.67 6.50 -18.01
C HIS A 267 -18.63 5.96 -19.08
N ARG A 268 -18.47 6.42 -20.33
CA ARG A 268 -19.36 6.13 -21.48
C ARG A 268 -19.60 4.64 -21.79
N ASN A 269 -18.73 3.76 -21.31
CA ASN A 269 -18.80 2.32 -21.55
C ASN A 269 -19.31 1.51 -20.33
N PHE A 270 -19.73 2.18 -19.26
CA PHE A 270 -20.30 1.54 -18.07
C PHE A 270 -21.77 1.90 -17.91
N VAL A 271 -22.57 0.93 -17.47
CA VAL A 271 -23.99 1.14 -17.21
C VAL A 271 -24.14 2.08 -16.01
N LYS A 272 -24.85 3.20 -16.21
CA LYS A 272 -25.10 4.18 -15.17
C LYS A 272 -26.06 3.59 -14.13
N LEU A 273 -25.74 3.76 -12.85
CA LEU A 273 -26.68 3.48 -11.77
C LEU A 273 -27.53 4.74 -11.52
N PHE A 274 -28.85 4.65 -11.72
CA PHE A 274 -29.78 5.74 -11.43
C PHE A 274 -30.12 5.85 -9.95
N GLY A 275 -30.08 4.74 -9.22
CA GLY A 275 -30.36 4.75 -7.79
C GLY A 275 -30.57 3.37 -7.20
N CYS A 276 -31.08 3.35 -5.97
CA CYS A 276 -31.37 2.11 -5.27
C CYS A 276 -32.75 2.14 -4.59
N CYS A 277 -33.30 0.97 -4.28
CA CYS A 277 -34.50 0.82 -3.45
C CYS A 277 -34.17 -0.10 -2.27
N ILE A 278 -34.46 0.35 -1.05
CA ILE A 278 -34.22 -0.40 0.19
C ILE A 278 -35.52 -0.45 0.99
N ARG A 279 -36.14 -1.63 1.13
CA ARG A 279 -37.34 -1.83 1.97
C ARG A 279 -37.25 -3.12 2.76
N LYS A 280 -37.06 -3.01 4.09
CA LYS A 280 -36.86 -4.17 4.99
C LYS A 280 -35.73 -5.07 4.48
N ALA A 281 -36.07 -6.26 3.97
CA ALA A 281 -35.12 -7.24 3.40
C ALA A 281 -35.03 -7.19 1.87
N GLU A 282 -35.77 -6.30 1.22
CA GLU A 282 -35.70 -6.09 -0.23
C GLU A 282 -34.62 -5.03 -0.54
N ARG A 283 -33.68 -5.39 -1.42
CA ARG A 283 -32.68 -4.47 -1.97
C ARG A 283 -32.68 -4.56 -3.48
N MET A 284 -32.74 -3.42 -4.14
CA MET A 284 -32.78 -3.33 -5.60
C MET A 284 -31.87 -2.23 -6.11
N LEU A 285 -31.28 -2.46 -7.28
CA LEU A 285 -30.46 -1.50 -8.01
C LEU A 285 -31.15 -1.14 -9.31
N ILE A 286 -31.18 0.15 -9.63
CA ILE A 286 -31.87 0.71 -10.79
C ILE A 286 -30.83 1.26 -11.75
N TYR A 287 -30.77 0.69 -12.95
CA TYR A 287 -29.90 1.07 -14.06
C TYR A 287 -30.67 1.60 -15.25
#